data_AF-A0A955WPP0-F1
#
_entry.id   AF-A0A955WPP0-F1
#
_cell.length_a   1.000
_cell.length_b   1.000
_cell.length_c   1.000
_cell.angle_alpha   90.00
_cell.angle_beta   90.00
_cell.angle_gamma   90.00
#
_symmetry.space_group_name_H-M   'P 1'
#
loop_
_entity.id
_entity.type
_entity.pdbx_description
1 polymer ?
#
loop_
_entity_poly.entity_id
_entity_poly.type
_entity_poly.pdbx_seq_one_letter_code
_entity_poly.pdbx_strand_id
1 'polypeptide(L)'
;MSTRQQEWSLKAHTHVSKFEKDANNKAKLKTLCMKFPSLVQQAGLIQALVFVEARFAEPGKVFLDAVAGTYGESSSASALRMRAQKADLPEYLALSRDIAAVSVWFRRFAQVLLRDVEGTD
;
A
#
# COMPACT_ATOMS: atom_id res chain seq x y z
N MET A 1 4.97 25.06 -1.82
CA MET A 1 5.57 23.87 -1.18
C MET A 1 4.43 22.99 -0.70
N SER A 2 4.26 21.78 -1.27
CA SER A 2 3.27 20.81 -0.80
C SER A 2 3.74 20.12 0.47
N THR A 3 2.81 19.71 1.33
CA THR A 3 3.17 18.88 2.48
C THR A 3 3.33 17.43 2.03
N ARG A 4 4.16 16.65 2.75
CA ARG A 4 4.34 15.21 2.49
C ARG A 4 3.01 14.44 2.43
N GLN A 5 2.06 14.80 3.29
CA GLN A 5 0.71 14.21 3.30
C GLN A 5 -0.09 14.54 2.04
N GLN A 6 0.02 15.77 1.55
CA GLN A 6 -0.62 16.18 0.30
C GLN A 6 -0.04 15.41 -0.89
N GLU A 7 1.27 15.23 -0.95
CA GLU A 7 1.93 14.46 -2.00
C GLU A 7 1.52 12.99 -1.99
N TRP A 8 1.52 12.37 -0.80
CA TRP A 8 1.05 10.99 -0.64
C TRP A 8 -0.41 10.82 -1.04
N SER A 9 -1.28 11.76 -0.67
CA SER A 9 -2.68 11.74 -1.04
C SER A 9 -2.85 11.78 -2.57
N LEU A 10 -2.17 12.71 -3.26
CA LEU A 10 -2.23 12.83 -4.72
C LEU A 10 -1.72 11.57 -5.46
N LYS A 11 -0.60 11.02 -5.00
CA LYS A 11 -0.03 9.78 -5.55
C LYS A 11 -0.95 8.58 -5.30
N ALA A 12 -1.43 8.41 -4.06
CA ALA A 12 -2.35 7.32 -3.71
C ALA A 12 -3.64 7.40 -4.54
N HIS A 13 -4.23 8.59 -4.69
CA HIS A 13 -5.40 8.81 -5.54
C HIS A 13 -5.13 8.35 -6.98
N THR A 14 -3.97 8.73 -7.53
CA THR A 14 -3.56 8.34 -8.89
C THR A 14 -3.47 6.82 -9.05
N HIS A 15 -2.89 6.12 -8.06
CA HIS A 15 -2.81 4.66 -8.09
C HIS A 15 -4.16 3.98 -7.93
N VAL A 16 -5.00 4.42 -6.98
CA VAL A 16 -6.34 3.83 -6.77
C VAL A 16 -7.26 4.08 -7.97
N SER A 17 -7.14 5.24 -8.64
CA SER A 17 -7.84 5.51 -9.91
C SER A 17 -7.42 4.57 -11.04
N LYS A 18 -6.19 4.04 -11.01
CA LYS A 18 -5.75 2.99 -11.95
C LYS A 18 -6.34 1.63 -11.55
N PHE A 19 -6.43 1.33 -10.25
CA PHE A 19 -7.07 0.10 -9.76
C PHE A 19 -8.55 0.03 -10.14
N GLU A 20 -9.25 1.17 -10.16
CA GLU A 20 -10.65 1.25 -10.59
C GLU A 20 -10.85 0.75 -12.02
N LYS A 21 -9.84 0.92 -12.89
CA LYS A 21 -9.85 0.51 -14.30
C LYS A 21 -9.41 -0.94 -14.51
N ASP A 22 -8.80 -1.58 -13.51
CA ASP A 22 -8.39 -2.99 -13.58
C ASP A 22 -9.54 -3.91 -13.19
N ALA A 23 -10.42 -4.20 -14.14
CA ALA A 23 -11.61 -5.02 -13.91
C ALA A 23 -11.31 -6.42 -13.36
N ASN A 24 -10.15 -7.00 -13.69
CA ASN A 24 -9.80 -8.36 -13.31
C ASN A 24 -9.36 -8.46 -11.85
N ASN A 25 -8.66 -7.44 -11.34
CA ASN A 25 -8.08 -7.46 -10.00
C ASN A 25 -8.76 -6.50 -9.01
N LYS A 26 -9.74 -5.71 -9.46
CA LYS A 26 -10.41 -4.66 -8.68
C LYS A 26 -10.82 -5.12 -7.27
N ALA A 27 -11.47 -6.28 -7.15
CA ALA A 27 -11.94 -6.82 -5.87
C ALA A 27 -10.79 -7.11 -4.89
N LYS A 28 -9.73 -7.77 -5.38
CA LYS A 28 -8.54 -8.10 -4.59
C LYS A 28 -7.76 -6.85 -4.18
N LEU A 29 -7.61 -5.90 -5.09
CA LEU A 29 -6.96 -4.61 -4.83
C LEU A 29 -7.75 -3.80 -3.79
N LYS A 30 -9.09 -3.81 -3.84
CA LYS A 30 -9.93 -3.22 -2.79
C LYS A 30 -9.68 -3.87 -1.44
N THR A 31 -9.69 -5.20 -1.36
CA THR A 31 -9.39 -5.92 -0.11
C THR A 31 -8.04 -5.51 0.46
N LEU A 32 -7.00 -5.45 -0.39
CA LEU A 32 -5.66 -5.04 0.03
C LEU A 32 -5.66 -3.60 0.57
N CYS A 33 -6.27 -2.65 -0.14
CA CYS A 33 -6.37 -1.26 0.33
C CYS A 33 -7.08 -1.16 1.69
N MET A 34 -8.08 -2.00 1.94
CA MET A 34 -8.86 -1.99 3.18
C MET A 34 -8.11 -2.64 4.35
N LYS A 35 -7.45 -3.78 4.13
CA LYS A 35 -6.85 -4.62 5.19
C LYS A 35 -5.38 -4.29 5.47
N PHE A 36 -4.65 -3.73 4.51
CA PHE A 36 -3.21 -3.51 4.65
C PHE A 36 -2.80 -2.53 5.78
N PRO A 37 -3.49 -1.40 6.03
CA PRO A 37 -3.12 -0.52 7.14
C PRO A 37 -3.13 -1.23 8.50
N SER A 38 -4.16 -2.04 8.77
CA SER A 38 -4.24 -2.84 10.00
C SER A 38 -3.18 -3.93 10.04
N LEU A 39 -2.86 -4.55 8.89
CA LEU A 39 -1.82 -5.58 8.81
C LEU A 39 -0.45 -5.00 9.20
N VAL A 40 -0.10 -3.82 8.70
CA VAL A 40 1.16 -3.13 9.07
C VAL A 40 1.19 -2.79 10.56
N GLN A 41 0.07 -2.32 11.13
CA GLN A 41 0.00 -1.97 12.55
C GLN A 41 0.09 -3.18 13.48
N GLN A 42 -0.50 -4.31 13.10
CA GLN A 42 -0.61 -5.50 13.96
C GLN A 42 0.59 -6.45 13.80
N ALA A 43 1.04 -6.70 12.57
CA ALA A 43 2.11 -7.65 12.26
C ALA A 43 3.47 -6.98 12.01
N GLY A 44 3.49 -5.66 11.83
CA GLY A 44 4.68 -4.91 11.42
C GLY A 44 4.89 -4.92 9.91
N LEU A 45 5.74 -4.01 9.44
CA LEU A 45 5.93 -3.73 8.01
C LEU A 45 6.45 -4.93 7.23
N ILE A 46 7.53 -5.60 7.70
CA ILE A 46 8.13 -6.71 6.95
C ILE A 46 7.15 -7.86 6.77
N GLN A 47 6.47 -8.28 7.84
CA GLN A 47 5.50 -9.38 7.77
C GLN A 47 4.30 -9.01 6.89
N ALA A 48 3.82 -7.77 6.96
CA ALA A 48 2.74 -7.30 6.11
C ALA A 48 3.10 -7.37 4.62
N LEU A 49 4.31 -6.94 4.25
CA LEU A 49 4.80 -7.00 2.86
C LEU A 49 4.86 -8.46 2.37
N VAL A 50 5.54 -9.33 3.13
CA VAL A 50 5.71 -10.75 2.76
C VAL A 50 4.37 -11.47 2.67
N PHE A 51 3.44 -11.21 3.59
CA PHE A 51 2.11 -11.80 3.57
C PHE A 51 1.33 -11.44 2.31
N VAL A 52 1.36 -10.17 1.92
CA VAL A 52 0.66 -9.71 0.71
C VAL A 52 1.26 -10.33 -0.55
N GLU A 53 2.59 -10.37 -0.66
CA GLU A 53 3.29 -11.02 -1.77
C GLU A 53 2.92 -12.50 -1.89
N ALA A 54 2.89 -13.22 -0.76
CA ALA A 54 2.61 -14.65 -0.74
C ALA A 54 1.14 -14.99 -1.04
N ARG A 55 0.19 -14.22 -0.50
CA ARG A 55 -1.24 -14.56 -0.57
C ARG A 55 -1.95 -14.04 -1.82
N PHE A 56 -1.50 -12.91 -2.37
CA PHE A 56 -2.26 -12.20 -3.41
C PHE A 56 -1.57 -12.19 -4.78
N ALA A 57 -0.44 -12.87 -4.96
CA ALA A 57 0.28 -13.00 -6.22
C ALA A 57 0.46 -11.64 -6.94
N GLU A 58 0.12 -11.55 -8.24
CA GLU A 58 0.22 -10.33 -9.04
C GLU A 58 -0.56 -9.13 -8.46
N PRO A 59 -1.84 -9.24 -8.06
CA PRO A 59 -2.55 -8.16 -7.34
C PRO A 59 -1.80 -7.63 -6.11
N GLY A 60 -1.18 -8.54 -5.35
CA GLY A 60 -0.37 -8.18 -4.20
C GLY A 60 0.82 -7.32 -4.60
N LYS A 61 1.55 -7.74 -5.63
CA LYS A 61 2.69 -7.00 -6.18
C LYS A 61 2.29 -5.62 -6.70
N VAL A 62 1.23 -5.54 -7.51
CA VAL A 62 0.70 -4.28 -8.06
C VAL A 62 0.33 -3.30 -6.94
N PHE A 63 -0.32 -3.79 -5.89
CA PHE A 63 -0.67 -2.97 -4.73
C PHE A 63 0.58 -2.49 -3.98
N LEU A 64 1.53 -3.38 -3.68
CA LEU A 64 2.73 -3.02 -2.93
C LEU A 64 3.66 -2.06 -3.69
N ASP A 65 3.79 -2.22 -5.00
CA ASP A 65 4.52 -1.29 -5.86
C ASP A 65 3.88 0.11 -5.83
N ALA A 66 2.55 0.19 -5.79
CA ALA A 66 1.83 1.45 -5.66
C ALA A 66 2.07 2.12 -4.28
N VAL A 67 2.07 1.34 -3.19
CA VAL A 67 2.40 1.86 -1.85
C VAL A 67 3.84 2.37 -1.83
N ALA A 68 4.79 1.62 -2.39
CA ALA A 68 6.20 1.99 -2.45
C ALA A 68 6.42 3.29 -3.25
N GLY A 69 5.84 3.37 -4.47
CA GLY A 69 5.91 4.56 -5.31
C GLY A 69 5.17 5.79 -4.76
N THR A 70 4.19 5.57 -3.88
CA THR A 70 3.54 6.66 -3.14
C THR A 70 4.46 7.19 -2.04
N TYR A 71 5.06 6.30 -1.24
CA TYR A 71 5.89 6.65 -0.10
C TYR A 71 7.16 7.42 -0.50
N GLY A 72 7.84 6.99 -1.56
CA GLY A 72 9.09 7.57 -2.03
C GLY A 72 9.34 7.33 -3.52
N GLU A 73 10.57 7.58 -3.98
CA GLU A 73 10.95 7.45 -5.40
C GLU A 73 11.22 6.00 -5.84
N SER A 74 11.25 5.05 -4.90
CA SER A 74 11.40 3.64 -5.22
C SER A 74 10.06 3.05 -5.63
N SER A 75 9.88 2.80 -6.92
CA SER A 75 8.64 2.26 -7.50
C SER A 75 8.38 0.77 -7.19
N SER A 76 9.31 0.08 -6.50
CA SER A 76 9.20 -1.37 -6.27
C SER A 76 9.05 -1.75 -4.80
N ALA A 77 8.09 -2.64 -4.54
CA ALA A 77 7.86 -3.36 -3.30
C ALA A 77 9.12 -4.09 -2.82
N SER A 78 9.89 -4.68 -3.73
CA SER A 78 11.11 -5.41 -3.41
C SER A 78 12.17 -4.54 -2.75
N ALA A 79 12.35 -3.31 -3.26
CA ALA A 79 13.29 -2.34 -2.72
C ALA A 79 12.80 -1.79 -1.36
N LEU A 80 11.49 -1.55 -1.22
CA LEU A 80 10.89 -1.19 0.07
C LEU A 80 11.12 -2.29 1.13
N ARG A 81 10.89 -3.56 0.76
CA ARG A 81 11.12 -4.72 1.63
C ARG A 81 12.59 -4.85 2.03
N MET A 82 13.51 -4.74 1.06
CA MET A 82 14.95 -4.80 1.32
C MET A 82 15.40 -3.67 2.25
N ARG A 83 14.89 -2.45 2.06
CA ARG A 83 15.15 -1.33 2.96
C ARG A 83 14.65 -1.62 4.36
N ALA A 84 13.40 -2.07 4.50
CA ALA A 84 12.83 -2.41 5.80
C ALA A 84 13.63 -3.50 6.53
N GLN A 85 14.14 -4.51 5.81
CA GLN A 85 14.95 -5.60 6.37
C GLN A 85 16.35 -5.18 6.82
N LYS A 86 16.92 -4.14 6.19
CA LYS A 86 18.28 -3.64 6.47
C LYS A 86 18.30 -2.43 7.40
N ALA A 87 17.15 -1.80 7.62
CA ALA A 87 17.00 -0.64 8.47
C ALA A 87 17.38 -0.95 9.93
N ASP A 88 18.03 0.01 10.58
CA ASP A 88 18.17 -0.03 12.03
C ASP A 88 16.80 0.22 12.70
N LEU A 89 16.73 0.07 14.03
CA LEU A 89 15.45 0.17 14.74
C LEU A 89 14.78 1.55 14.56
N PRO A 90 15.48 2.71 14.71
CA PRO A 90 14.88 4.01 14.45
C PRO A 90 14.34 4.18 13.03
N GLU A 91 15.11 3.78 12.01
CA GLU A 91 14.68 3.87 10.62
C GLU A 91 13.48 2.94 10.37
N TYR A 92 13.52 1.71 10.88
CA TYR A 92 12.42 0.76 10.73
C TYR A 92 11.11 1.27 11.33
N LEU A 93 11.18 1.89 12.52
CA LEU A 93 10.01 2.48 13.19
C LEU A 93 9.47 3.70 12.43
N ALA A 94 10.33 4.54 11.87
CA ALA A 94 9.92 5.65 11.00
C ALA A 94 9.24 5.13 9.73
N LEU A 95 9.89 4.18 9.03
CA LEU A 95 9.39 3.57 7.81
C LEU A 95 8.04 2.89 8.04
N SER A 96 7.88 2.13 9.12
CA SER A 96 6.62 1.44 9.45
C SER A 96 5.48 2.42 9.70
N ARG A 97 5.72 3.50 10.45
CA ARG A 97 4.72 4.56 10.70
C ARG A 97 4.29 5.24 9.41
N ASP A 98 5.26 5.56 8.56
CA ASP A 98 4.96 6.26 7.32
C ASP A 98 4.22 5.38 6.31
N ILE A 99 4.61 4.12 6.15
CA ILE A 99 3.89 3.18 5.28
C ILE A 99 2.47 2.95 5.80
N ALA A 100 2.27 2.87 7.11
CA ALA A 100 0.92 2.82 7.67
C ALA A 100 0.11 4.07 7.30
N ALA A 101 0.69 5.27 7.38
CA ALA A 101 0.04 6.52 7.00
C ALA A 101 -0.28 6.59 5.49
N VAL A 102 0.65 6.19 4.62
CA VAL A 102 0.42 6.06 3.18
C VAL A 102 -0.75 5.11 2.90
N SER A 103 -0.75 3.95 3.56
CA SER A 103 -1.78 2.92 3.37
C SER A 103 -3.18 3.40 3.76
N VAL A 104 -3.29 4.32 4.73
CA VAL A 104 -4.57 4.95 5.09
C VAL A 104 -5.14 5.78 3.93
N TRP A 105 -4.30 6.46 3.13
CA TRP A 105 -4.78 7.16 1.93
C TRP A 105 -5.34 6.19 0.90
N PHE A 106 -4.67 5.06 0.67
CA PHE A 106 -5.20 3.99 -0.20
C PHE A 106 -6.56 3.50 0.27
N ARG A 107 -6.73 3.23 1.58
CA ARG A 107 -8.02 2.85 2.16
C ARG A 107 -9.11 3.88 1.87
N ARG A 108 -8.84 5.16 2.14
CA ARG A 108 -9.82 6.25 1.94
C ARG A 108 -10.28 6.34 0.48
N PHE A 109 -9.36 6.32 -0.48
CA PHE A 109 -9.72 6.39 -1.89
C PHE A 109 -10.41 5.11 -2.37
N ALA A 110 -9.98 3.93 -1.91
CA ALA A 110 -10.63 2.68 -2.27
C ALA A 110 -12.09 2.59 -1.79
N GLN A 111 -12.40 3.16 -0.62
CA GLN A 111 -13.78 3.25 -0.12
C GLN A 111 -14.71 4.05 -1.05
N VAL A 112 -14.18 5.03 -1.78
CA VAL A 112 -14.97 5.90 -2.66
C VAL A 112 -14.95 5.39 -4.10
N LEU A 113 -13.75 5.16 -4.65
CA LEU A 113 -13.54 4.83 -6.07
C LEU A 113 -13.81 3.36 -6.40
N LEU A 114 -13.68 2.46 -5.43
CA LEU A 114 -13.91 1.02 -5.63
C LEU A 114 -15.21 0.56 -4.93
N ARG A 115 -16.14 1.48 -4.66
CA ARG A 115 -17.38 1.20 -3.91
C ARG A 115 -18.30 0.19 -4.60
N ASP A 116 -18.19 0.06 -5.91
CA ASP A 116 -19.01 -0.78 -6.80
C ASP A 116 -18.64 -2.28 -6.77
N VAL A 117 -17.53 -2.65 -6.14
CA VAL A 117 -17.08 -4.04 -6.05
C VAL A 117 -16.96 -4.47 -4.59
N GLU A 118 -17.48 -5.63 -4.22
CA GLU A 118 -17.25 -6.19 -2.87
C GLU A 118 -15.83 -6.75 -2.76
N GLY A 119 -15.19 -6.53 -1.60
CA GLY A 119 -13.86 -7.09 -1.35
C GLY A 119 -13.93 -8.61 -1.22
N THR A 120 -12.99 -9.32 -1.83
CA THR A 120 -12.85 -10.78 -1.69
C THR A 120 -11.92 -11.13 -0.52
N ASP A 121 -12.22 -12.18 0.23
CA ASP A 121 -11.42 -12.66 1.37
C ASP A 121 -10.13 -13.42 1.00
#